data_AF-A0A4U1MHH3-F1
#
_entry.id   AF-A0A4U1MHH3-F1
#
_cell.length_a   1.000
_cell.length_b   1.000
_cell.length_c   1.000
_cell.angle_alpha   90.00
_cell.angle_beta   90.00
_cell.angle_gamma   90.00
#
_symmetry.space_group_name_H-M   'P 1'
#
loop_
_entity.id
_entity.type
_entity.pdbx_description
1 polymer ?
#
loop_
_entity_poly.entity_id
_entity_poly.type
_entity_poly.pdbx_seq_one_letter_code
_entity_poly.pdbx_strand_id
1 'polypeptide(L)'
;MNPEETVGKLVDANRRYFAVVLGKYLEDKYIVDNSWRSKSGWNEVKKRHFNNECFYCGVQEGYQYTHPISKKNMRIILQKEHLDSIRMGGLDVKGNVVPACSLCNREKSDTNWEEYLNKKIKSQSIKDIKINKINCYRENFSNWSNLIEDTIYKNSKITLDIKLQQAIQSAHHWITNEIYQDKLYEYLYHITTIREWNNTQNSYSAEFEIDGKKGTPCSYEFQINNYIDRPLMTINMESEKIIILSFKKDEVEGQYEMINVEGDNFFLVKGVISLNKITSSEPFCISHFSDIKNALSSIKHSLTSQGVNFAGYEPK
;
A
#
# COMPACT_ATOMS: atom_id res chain seq x y z
N MET A 1 -21.13 -1.42 7.45
CA MET A 1 -19.95 -2.13 6.93
C MET A 1 -18.80 -1.16 7.07
N ASN A 2 -17.78 -1.49 7.85
CA ASN A 2 -16.64 -0.59 8.03
C ASN A 2 -15.78 -0.70 6.75
N PRO A 3 -15.53 0.40 6.00
CA PRO A 3 -14.67 0.37 4.81
C PRO A 3 -13.34 -0.37 5.05
N GLU A 4 -12.78 -0.27 6.26
CA GLU A 4 -11.55 -0.94 6.71
C GLU A 4 -11.59 -2.47 6.54
N GLU A 5 -12.73 -3.12 6.75
CA GLU A 5 -12.88 -4.58 6.61
C GLU A 5 -12.67 -5.04 5.15
N THR A 6 -12.75 -4.12 4.19
CA THR A 6 -12.57 -4.38 2.77
C THR A 6 -11.21 -3.92 2.22
N VAL A 7 -10.43 -3.17 3.00
CA VAL A 7 -9.15 -2.59 2.58
C VAL A 7 -8.16 -3.67 2.22
N GLY A 8 -8.01 -4.70 3.04
CA GLY A 8 -7.13 -5.83 2.73
C GLY A 8 -7.43 -6.48 1.38
N LYS A 9 -8.71 -6.58 1.01
CA LYS A 9 -9.12 -7.11 -0.30
C LYS A 9 -8.77 -6.16 -1.44
N LEU A 10 -8.98 -4.86 -1.24
CA LEU A 10 -8.60 -3.82 -2.20
C LEU A 10 -7.09 -3.78 -2.41
N VAL A 11 -6.32 -3.85 -1.33
CA VAL A 11 -4.85 -3.89 -1.29
C VAL A 11 -4.37 -5.06 -2.15
N ASP A 12 -4.85 -6.27 -1.85
CA ASP A 12 -4.45 -7.48 -2.56
C ASP A 12 -4.86 -7.46 -4.05
N ALA A 13 -6.05 -6.95 -4.36
CA ALA A 13 -6.53 -6.82 -5.73
C ALA A 13 -5.65 -5.86 -6.55
N ASN A 14 -5.31 -4.69 -5.99
CA ASN A 14 -4.44 -3.72 -6.64
C ASN A 14 -3.02 -4.27 -6.81
N ARG A 15 -2.44 -4.90 -5.78
CA ARG A 15 -1.11 -5.56 -5.89
C ARG A 15 -1.06 -6.53 -7.06
N ARG A 16 -2.07 -7.42 -7.15
CA ARG A 16 -2.17 -8.40 -8.25
C ARG A 16 -2.33 -7.72 -9.59
N TYR A 17 -3.18 -6.69 -9.69
CA TYR A 17 -3.36 -5.95 -10.93
C TYR A 17 -2.04 -5.34 -11.42
N PHE A 18 -1.34 -4.59 -10.56
CA PHE A 18 -0.05 -3.99 -10.92
C PHE A 18 1.01 -5.04 -11.28
N ALA A 19 1.13 -6.12 -10.49
CA ALA A 19 2.08 -7.20 -10.76
C ALA A 19 1.86 -7.86 -12.13
N VAL A 20 0.59 -8.02 -12.54
CA VAL A 20 0.21 -8.55 -13.86
C VAL A 20 0.51 -7.56 -14.97
N VAL A 21 0.12 -6.29 -14.81
CA VAL A 21 0.30 -5.26 -15.85
C VAL A 21 1.78 -4.98 -16.09
N LEU A 22 2.56 -4.75 -15.04
CA LEU A 22 4.00 -4.54 -15.15
C LEU A 22 4.72 -5.79 -15.66
N GLY A 23 4.28 -6.98 -15.22
CA GLY A 23 4.82 -8.23 -15.72
C GLY A 23 4.62 -8.41 -17.23
N LYS A 24 3.40 -8.14 -17.73
CA LYS A 24 3.12 -8.17 -19.18
C LYS A 24 3.96 -7.16 -19.95
N TYR A 25 4.04 -5.93 -19.45
CA TYR A 25 4.85 -4.87 -20.07
C TYR A 25 6.32 -5.30 -20.21
N LEU A 26 6.91 -5.87 -19.16
CA LEU A 26 8.29 -6.37 -19.20
C LEU A 26 8.45 -7.56 -20.14
N GLU A 27 7.51 -8.50 -20.13
CA GLU A 27 7.52 -9.63 -21.07
C GLU A 27 7.50 -9.15 -22.52
N ASP A 28 6.63 -8.20 -22.86
CA ASP A 28 6.56 -7.63 -24.21
C ASP A 28 7.87 -6.87 -24.56
N LYS A 29 8.39 -6.07 -23.63
CA LYS A 29 9.67 -5.33 -23.80
C LYS A 29 10.85 -6.25 -24.09
N TYR A 30 10.92 -7.40 -23.42
CA TYR A 30 12.02 -8.36 -23.53
C TYR A 30 11.71 -9.56 -24.43
N ILE A 31 10.64 -9.46 -25.25
CA ILE A 31 10.23 -10.45 -26.26
C ILE A 31 10.06 -11.84 -25.62
N VAL A 32 9.45 -11.88 -24.44
CA VAL A 32 9.07 -13.11 -23.75
C VAL A 32 7.70 -13.54 -24.27
N ASP A 33 7.62 -14.77 -24.77
CA ASP A 33 6.36 -15.36 -25.20
C ASP A 33 5.32 -15.31 -24.07
N ASN A 34 4.23 -14.56 -24.27
CA ASN A 34 3.16 -14.34 -23.30
C ASN A 34 2.03 -15.39 -23.38
N SER A 35 2.11 -16.35 -24.31
CA SER A 35 1.09 -17.39 -24.50
C SER A 35 0.92 -18.32 -23.29
N TRP A 36 1.96 -18.43 -22.43
CA TRP A 36 1.96 -19.18 -21.16
C TRP A 36 0.83 -18.75 -20.19
N ARG A 37 0.30 -17.54 -20.38
CA ARG A 37 -0.81 -17.01 -19.59
C ARG A 37 -2.13 -17.73 -19.88
N SER A 38 -2.31 -18.21 -21.11
CA SER A 38 -3.49 -18.99 -21.52
C SER A 38 -3.52 -20.38 -20.86
N LYS A 39 -4.70 -21.02 -20.85
CA LYS A 39 -4.85 -22.38 -20.32
C LYS A 39 -4.00 -23.40 -21.11
N SER A 40 -3.97 -23.28 -22.44
CA SER A 40 -3.18 -24.15 -23.31
C SER A 40 -1.69 -23.92 -23.10
N GLY A 41 -1.23 -22.67 -23.16
CA GLY A 41 0.18 -22.33 -22.95
C GLY A 41 0.68 -22.73 -21.56
N TRP A 42 -0.15 -22.58 -20.50
CA TRP A 42 0.21 -23.08 -19.17
C TRP A 42 0.37 -24.60 -19.14
N ASN A 43 -0.52 -25.34 -19.79
CA ASN A 43 -0.38 -26.79 -19.90
C ASN A 43 0.89 -27.18 -20.66
N GLU A 44 1.28 -26.42 -21.68
CA GLU A 44 2.57 -26.63 -22.36
C GLU A 44 3.75 -26.37 -21.44
N VAL A 45 3.72 -25.29 -20.64
CA VAL A 45 4.79 -25.01 -19.67
C VAL A 45 4.95 -26.16 -18.68
N LYS A 46 3.84 -26.61 -18.07
CA LYS A 46 3.85 -27.76 -17.14
C LYS A 46 4.45 -29.00 -17.80
N LYS A 47 3.98 -29.35 -18.99
CA LYS A 47 4.37 -30.58 -19.70
C LYS A 47 5.83 -30.53 -20.16
N ARG A 48 6.22 -29.46 -20.86
CA ARG A 48 7.53 -29.37 -21.53
C ARG A 48 8.67 -29.02 -20.59
N HIS A 49 8.42 -28.20 -19.58
CA HIS A 49 9.48 -27.70 -18.71
C HIS A 49 9.48 -28.35 -17.33
N PHE A 50 8.33 -28.81 -16.84
CA PHE A 50 8.20 -29.32 -15.47
C PHE A 50 7.70 -30.76 -15.38
N ASN A 51 7.56 -31.48 -16.49
CA ASN A 51 7.11 -32.88 -16.56
C ASN A 51 5.74 -33.12 -15.89
N ASN A 52 4.86 -32.12 -15.87
CA ASN A 52 3.61 -32.14 -15.11
C ASN A 52 3.80 -32.50 -13.63
N GLU A 53 4.89 -32.06 -13.02
CA GLU A 53 5.20 -32.28 -11.61
C GLU A 53 5.19 -30.97 -10.82
N CYS A 54 4.82 -31.07 -9.54
CA CYS A 54 5.05 -30.00 -8.58
C CYS A 54 6.55 -29.70 -8.50
N PHE A 55 6.91 -28.43 -8.68
CA PHE A 55 8.28 -27.95 -8.62
C PHE A 55 8.95 -28.36 -7.30
N TYR A 56 8.25 -28.19 -6.17
CA TYR A 56 8.80 -28.49 -4.84
C TYR A 56 8.82 -29.97 -4.51
N CYS A 57 7.66 -30.65 -4.46
CA CYS A 57 7.60 -32.03 -3.97
C CYS A 57 7.67 -33.12 -5.05
N GLY A 58 7.65 -32.76 -6.34
CA GLY A 58 7.72 -33.72 -7.44
C GLY A 58 6.46 -34.54 -7.69
N VAL A 59 5.36 -34.31 -6.95
CA VAL A 59 4.10 -35.03 -7.20
C VAL A 59 3.55 -34.70 -8.59
N GLN A 60 3.11 -35.73 -9.32
CA GLN A 60 2.56 -35.58 -10.67
C GLN A 60 1.11 -35.09 -10.64
N GLU A 61 0.74 -34.26 -11.63
CA GLU A 61 -0.64 -33.87 -11.89
C GLU A 61 -1.50 -35.11 -12.18
N GLY A 62 -2.72 -35.13 -11.63
CA GLY A 62 -3.65 -36.26 -11.76
C GLY A 62 -3.46 -37.38 -10.73
N TYR A 63 -2.35 -37.40 -9.98
CA TYR A 63 -2.16 -38.34 -8.87
C TYR A 63 -3.31 -38.22 -7.86
N GLN A 64 -3.85 -39.36 -7.41
CA GLN A 64 -4.94 -39.40 -6.45
C GLN A 64 -4.39 -39.44 -5.02
N TYR A 65 -4.95 -38.59 -4.15
CA TYR A 65 -4.65 -38.62 -2.73
C TYR A 65 -5.93 -38.43 -1.91
N THR A 66 -5.95 -38.98 -0.71
CA THR A 66 -7.03 -38.72 0.25
C THR A 66 -6.75 -37.42 0.97
N HIS A 67 -7.63 -36.43 0.82
CA HIS A 67 -7.46 -35.14 1.50
C HIS A 67 -7.50 -35.34 3.02
N PRO A 68 -6.51 -34.86 3.78
CA PRO A 68 -6.32 -35.24 5.19
C PRO A 68 -7.51 -34.83 6.07
N ILE A 69 -8.15 -33.69 5.76
CA ILE A 69 -9.29 -33.13 6.51
C ILE A 69 -10.62 -33.70 6.00
N SER A 70 -11.00 -33.43 4.73
CA SER A 70 -12.29 -33.86 4.19
C SER A 70 -12.43 -35.36 3.90
N LYS A 71 -11.34 -36.14 3.98
CA LYS A 71 -11.27 -37.57 3.65
C LYS A 71 -11.74 -37.93 2.23
N LYS A 72 -11.89 -36.94 1.34
CA LYS A 72 -12.28 -37.15 -0.06
C LYS A 72 -11.06 -37.49 -0.90
N ASN A 73 -11.23 -38.41 -1.85
CA ASN A 73 -10.24 -38.65 -2.89
C ASN A 73 -10.20 -37.46 -3.84
N MET A 74 -9.05 -36.81 -3.90
CA MET A 74 -8.81 -35.65 -4.76
C MET A 74 -7.71 -36.00 -5.75
N ARG A 75 -7.78 -35.39 -6.94
CA ARG A 75 -6.68 -35.41 -7.90
C ARG A 75 -5.83 -34.17 -7.68
N ILE A 76 -4.51 -34.34 -7.75
CA ILE A 76 -3.58 -33.21 -7.75
C ILE A 76 -3.84 -32.38 -9.00
N ILE A 77 -4.10 -31.09 -8.80
CA ILE A 77 -4.12 -30.06 -9.84
C ILE A 77 -2.94 -29.14 -9.58
N LEU A 78 -2.09 -28.91 -10.58
CA LEU A 78 -0.95 -28.02 -10.45
C LEU A 78 -1.39 -26.57 -10.73
N GLN A 79 -1.17 -25.73 -9.73
CA GLN A 79 -1.48 -24.30 -9.76
C GLN A 79 -0.25 -23.52 -10.19
N LYS A 80 -0.47 -22.31 -10.72
CA LYS A 80 0.59 -21.32 -10.91
C LYS A 80 1.01 -20.82 -9.55
N GLU A 81 2.29 -20.93 -9.24
CA GLU A 81 2.89 -20.42 -8.01
C GLU A 81 4.01 -19.45 -8.32
N HIS A 82 4.00 -18.31 -7.64
CA HIS A 82 5.03 -17.29 -7.77
C HIS A 82 6.22 -17.62 -6.86
N LEU A 83 7.42 -17.70 -7.43
CA LEU A 83 8.65 -17.94 -6.68
C LEU A 83 8.91 -16.77 -5.71
N ASP A 84 8.87 -15.55 -6.24
CA ASP A 84 8.81 -14.30 -5.49
C ASP A 84 7.34 -13.90 -5.35
N SER A 85 6.83 -13.90 -4.10
CA SER A 85 5.41 -13.60 -3.81
C SER A 85 5.05 -12.19 -4.31
N ILE A 86 3.88 -12.06 -4.95
CA ILE A 86 3.30 -10.75 -5.32
C ILE A 86 3.18 -9.85 -4.10
N ARG A 87 2.87 -10.41 -2.92
CA ARG A 87 2.77 -9.65 -1.68
C ARG A 87 4.09 -9.01 -1.26
N MET A 88 5.21 -9.63 -1.66
CA MET A 88 6.57 -9.18 -1.38
C MET A 88 7.20 -8.39 -2.53
N GLY A 89 6.41 -8.05 -3.56
CA GLY A 89 6.86 -7.27 -4.72
C GLY A 89 7.22 -8.09 -5.96
N GLY A 90 7.01 -9.40 -5.94
CA GLY A 90 7.21 -10.26 -7.12
C GLY A 90 6.22 -9.93 -8.24
N LEU A 91 6.70 -9.92 -9.48
CA LEU A 91 5.85 -9.67 -10.65
C LEU A 91 5.29 -10.99 -11.22
N ASP A 92 4.10 -10.91 -11.84
CA ASP A 92 3.52 -12.05 -12.53
C ASP A 92 4.15 -12.19 -13.91
N VAL A 93 5.35 -12.75 -13.97
CA VAL A 93 6.14 -12.98 -15.21
C VAL A 93 6.49 -14.47 -15.36
N LYS A 94 6.67 -14.93 -16.60
CA LYS A 94 6.90 -16.34 -16.95
C LYS A 94 7.99 -17.00 -16.11
N GLY A 95 9.12 -16.30 -15.92
CA GLY A 95 10.28 -16.79 -15.15
C GLY A 95 10.09 -16.77 -13.63
N ASN A 96 9.05 -16.10 -13.13
CA ASN A 96 8.69 -16.08 -11.71
C ASN A 96 7.58 -17.11 -11.39
N VAL A 97 7.05 -17.85 -12.36
CA VAL A 97 5.94 -18.79 -12.15
C VAL A 97 6.37 -20.24 -12.38
N VAL A 98 6.04 -21.09 -11.42
CA VAL A 98 6.27 -22.55 -11.47
C VAL A 98 4.99 -23.32 -11.14
N PRO A 99 4.87 -24.59 -11.56
CA PRO A 99 3.77 -25.42 -11.13
C PRO A 99 3.97 -25.90 -9.69
N ALA A 100 2.97 -25.72 -8.84
CA ALA A 100 2.97 -26.27 -7.48
C ALA A 100 1.64 -26.95 -7.17
N CYS A 101 1.67 -28.01 -6.35
CA CYS A 101 0.45 -28.54 -5.76
C CYS A 101 -0.07 -27.60 -4.67
N SER A 102 -1.38 -27.67 -4.38
CA SER A 102 -2.03 -26.79 -3.39
C SER A 102 -1.41 -26.87 -1.99
N LEU A 103 -0.88 -28.03 -1.60
CA LEU A 103 -0.18 -28.21 -0.33
C LEU A 103 1.12 -27.41 -0.28
N CYS A 104 1.98 -27.53 -1.31
CA CYS A 104 3.26 -26.81 -1.34
C CYS A 104 3.07 -25.31 -1.50
N ASN A 105 2.13 -24.87 -2.35
CA ASN A 105 1.78 -23.45 -2.49
C ASN A 105 1.37 -22.86 -1.13
N ARG A 106 0.40 -23.49 -0.45
CA ARG A 106 -0.06 -23.03 0.87
C ARG A 106 1.03 -23.05 1.93
N GLU A 107 1.86 -24.09 1.97
CA GLU A 107 2.96 -24.20 2.94
C GLU A 107 4.08 -23.17 2.69
N LYS A 108 4.39 -22.87 1.42
CA LYS A 108 5.35 -21.82 1.07
C LYS A 108 4.83 -20.46 1.51
N SER A 109 3.59 -20.13 1.17
CA SER A 109 3.02 -18.80 1.45
C SER A 109 3.98 -17.69 0.94
N ASP A 110 4.26 -16.69 1.77
CA ASP A 110 5.17 -15.59 1.46
C ASP A 110 6.67 -15.91 1.69
N THR A 111 7.02 -17.13 2.14
CA THR A 111 8.43 -17.53 2.35
C THR A 111 9.20 -17.55 1.02
N ASN A 112 10.45 -17.09 1.03
CA ASN A 112 11.32 -17.16 -0.15
C ASN A 112 11.39 -18.60 -0.69
N TRP A 113 11.30 -18.76 -2.01
CA TRP A 113 11.18 -20.09 -2.60
C TRP A 113 12.41 -20.98 -2.38
N GLU A 114 13.62 -20.43 -2.30
CA GLU A 114 14.85 -21.17 -2.02
C GLU A 114 14.89 -21.63 -0.56
N GLU A 115 14.49 -20.75 0.37
CA GLU A 115 14.33 -21.09 1.78
C GLU A 115 13.31 -22.22 1.95
N TYR A 116 12.15 -22.10 1.30
CA TYR A 116 11.13 -23.14 1.33
C TYR A 116 11.63 -24.46 0.72
N LEU A 117 12.32 -24.41 -0.42
CA LEU A 117 12.93 -25.58 -1.05
C LEU A 117 13.95 -26.25 -0.11
N ASN A 118 14.76 -25.45 0.57
CA ASN A 118 15.76 -25.90 1.54
C ASN A 118 15.16 -26.62 2.74
N LYS A 119 14.00 -26.14 3.22
CA LYS A 119 13.23 -26.76 4.28
C LYS A 119 12.49 -28.01 3.81
N LYS A 120 11.95 -28.00 2.58
CA LYS A 120 11.09 -29.06 2.04
C LYS A 120 11.88 -30.29 1.61
N ILE A 121 13.06 -30.10 1.03
CA ILE A 121 13.89 -31.16 0.47
C ILE A 121 15.13 -31.34 1.34
N LYS A 122 15.40 -32.56 1.81
CA LYS A 122 16.60 -32.83 2.63
C LYS A 122 17.86 -33.07 1.79
N SER A 123 17.73 -33.72 0.64
CA SER A 123 18.87 -34.06 -0.22
C SER A 123 19.37 -32.85 -0.99
N GLN A 124 20.65 -32.48 -0.81
CA GLN A 124 21.27 -31.38 -1.54
C GLN A 124 21.28 -31.60 -3.05
N SER A 125 21.57 -32.81 -3.53
CA SER A 125 21.58 -33.11 -4.96
C SER A 125 20.23 -32.88 -5.63
N ILE A 126 19.13 -33.18 -4.93
CA ILE A 126 17.78 -32.92 -5.45
C ILE A 126 17.50 -31.41 -5.51
N LYS A 127 17.94 -30.64 -4.49
CA LYS A 127 17.81 -29.17 -4.51
C LYS A 127 18.56 -28.57 -5.68
N ASP A 128 19.80 -28.98 -5.92
CA ASP A 128 20.63 -28.48 -7.01
C ASP A 128 19.99 -28.77 -8.36
N ILE A 129 19.42 -29.97 -8.55
CA ILE A 129 18.65 -30.30 -9.76
C ILE A 129 17.45 -29.35 -9.95
N LYS A 130 16.70 -29.05 -8.88
CA LYS A 130 15.55 -28.15 -8.95
C LYS A 130 15.96 -26.70 -9.24
N ILE A 131 17.04 -26.22 -8.61
CA ILE A 131 17.61 -24.88 -8.82
C ILE A 131 18.11 -24.75 -10.26
N ASN A 132 18.87 -25.72 -10.75
CA ASN A 132 19.34 -25.73 -12.14
C ASN A 132 18.19 -25.77 -13.14
N LYS A 133 17.13 -26.54 -12.84
CA LYS A 133 15.93 -26.60 -13.67
C LYS A 133 15.23 -25.25 -13.77
N ILE A 134 15.06 -24.52 -12.66
CA ILE A 134 14.42 -23.20 -12.71
C ILE A 134 15.30 -22.15 -13.40
N ASN A 135 16.62 -22.18 -13.17
CA ASN A 135 17.55 -21.27 -13.85
C ASN A 135 17.55 -21.51 -15.37
N CYS A 136 17.59 -22.77 -15.80
CA CYS A 136 17.47 -23.13 -17.21
C CYS A 136 16.14 -22.66 -17.83
N TYR A 137 15.02 -22.79 -17.09
CA TYR A 137 13.73 -22.31 -17.55
C TYR A 137 13.68 -20.78 -17.69
N ARG A 138 14.23 -20.07 -16.70
CA ARG A 138 14.33 -18.60 -16.64
C ARG A 138 15.14 -18.05 -17.82
N GLU A 139 16.35 -18.55 -18.03
CA GLU A 139 17.23 -18.03 -19.08
C GLU A 139 16.70 -18.35 -20.48
N ASN A 140 16.31 -19.60 -20.73
CA ASN A 140 15.97 -20.03 -22.08
C ASN A 140 14.57 -19.60 -22.55
N PHE A 141 13.65 -19.31 -21.64
CA PHE A 141 12.24 -19.10 -22.01
C PHE A 141 11.65 -17.80 -21.47
N SER A 142 12.37 -17.06 -20.63
CA SER A 142 11.88 -15.83 -20.01
C SER A 142 12.84 -14.66 -20.13
N ASN A 143 13.96 -14.82 -20.84
CA ASN A 143 14.99 -13.78 -21.00
C ASN A 143 15.39 -13.15 -19.65
N TRP A 144 15.48 -14.01 -18.64
CA TRP A 144 15.41 -13.61 -17.24
C TRP A 144 16.51 -12.65 -16.82
N SER A 145 17.75 -12.90 -17.23
CA SER A 145 18.89 -12.00 -16.95
C SER A 145 18.61 -10.55 -17.40
N ASN A 146 17.99 -10.34 -18.56
CA ASN A 146 17.66 -8.99 -19.02
C ASN A 146 16.48 -8.39 -18.27
N LEU A 147 15.49 -9.22 -17.92
CA LEU A 147 14.28 -8.80 -17.23
C LEU A 147 14.58 -8.34 -15.78
N ILE A 148 15.40 -9.08 -15.03
CA ILE A 148 15.73 -8.73 -13.64
C ILE A 148 16.64 -7.51 -13.53
N GLU A 149 17.38 -7.19 -14.58
CA GLU A 149 18.24 -6.01 -14.61
C GLU A 149 17.47 -4.72 -14.90
N ASP A 150 16.23 -4.82 -15.42
CA ASP A 150 15.34 -3.69 -15.68
C ASP A 150 15.02 -2.93 -14.38
N THR A 151 15.06 -1.59 -14.47
CA THR A 151 14.79 -0.71 -13.33
C THR A 151 13.37 -0.87 -12.79
N ILE A 152 12.38 -1.17 -13.63
CA ILE A 152 11.00 -1.45 -13.21
C ILE A 152 10.94 -2.74 -12.40
N TYR A 153 11.68 -3.77 -12.79
CA TYR A 153 11.74 -5.03 -12.05
C TYR A 153 12.44 -4.83 -10.70
N LYS A 154 13.63 -4.22 -10.69
CA LYS A 154 14.40 -3.96 -9.46
C LYS A 154 13.62 -3.12 -8.45
N ASN A 155 12.88 -2.12 -8.94
CA ASN A 155 12.11 -1.21 -8.12
C ASN A 155 10.65 -1.65 -7.98
N SER A 156 10.27 -2.87 -8.39
CA SER A 156 8.87 -3.30 -8.42
C SER A 156 8.22 -3.20 -7.06
N LYS A 157 8.92 -3.65 -5.99
CA LYS A 157 8.41 -3.59 -4.62
C LYS A 157 8.14 -2.16 -4.18
N ILE A 158 9.13 -1.27 -4.32
CA ILE A 158 9.02 0.15 -3.94
C ILE A 158 7.88 0.81 -4.73
N THR A 159 7.83 0.57 -6.04
CA THR A 159 6.80 1.12 -6.92
C THR A 159 5.42 0.61 -6.53
N LEU A 160 5.28 -0.70 -6.30
CA LEU A 160 4.04 -1.33 -5.86
C LEU A 160 3.58 -0.74 -4.53
N ASP A 161 4.46 -0.65 -3.54
CA ASP A 161 4.11 -0.12 -2.22
C ASP A 161 3.65 1.35 -2.32
N ILE A 162 4.37 2.21 -3.04
CA ILE A 162 3.99 3.63 -3.24
C ILE A 162 2.65 3.74 -3.98
N LYS A 163 2.51 3.06 -5.13
CA LYS A 163 1.29 3.16 -5.95
C LYS A 163 0.08 2.55 -5.28
N LEU A 164 0.29 1.51 -4.48
CA LEU A 164 -0.76 0.91 -3.70
C LEU A 164 -1.25 1.82 -2.58
N GLN A 165 -0.34 2.48 -1.87
CA GLN A 165 -0.72 3.49 -0.87
C GLN A 165 -1.54 4.60 -1.51
N GLN A 166 -1.12 5.12 -2.67
CA GLN A 166 -1.87 6.13 -3.41
C GLN A 166 -3.27 5.64 -3.82
N ALA A 167 -3.40 4.40 -4.31
CA ALA A 167 -4.68 3.82 -4.70
C ALA A 167 -5.62 3.62 -3.50
N ILE A 168 -5.10 3.14 -2.37
CA ILE A 168 -5.85 2.96 -1.12
C ILE A 168 -6.32 4.32 -0.58
N GLN A 169 -5.43 5.30 -0.51
CA GLN A 169 -5.76 6.66 -0.09
C GLN A 169 -6.85 7.26 -0.97
N SER A 170 -6.77 7.09 -2.29
CA SER A 170 -7.78 7.57 -3.24
C SER A 170 -9.13 6.88 -3.03
N ALA A 171 -9.14 5.56 -2.88
CA ALA A 171 -10.36 4.80 -2.65
C ALA A 171 -11.03 5.14 -1.32
N HIS A 172 -10.24 5.28 -0.24
CA HIS A 172 -10.73 5.75 1.05
C HIS A 172 -11.31 7.15 0.91
N HIS A 173 -10.61 8.06 0.24
CA HIS A 173 -11.09 9.41 0.02
C HIS A 173 -12.46 9.43 -0.66
N TRP A 174 -12.64 8.67 -1.75
CA TRP A 174 -13.92 8.58 -2.44
C TRP A 174 -15.03 8.03 -1.55
N ILE A 175 -14.79 6.91 -0.87
CA ILE A 175 -15.80 6.28 0.00
C ILE A 175 -16.17 7.19 1.17
N THR A 176 -15.17 7.78 1.83
CA THR A 176 -15.37 8.71 2.93
C THR A 176 -16.15 9.94 2.47
N ASN A 177 -15.82 10.49 1.30
CA ASN A 177 -16.58 11.59 0.72
C ASN A 177 -18.05 11.21 0.49
N GLU A 178 -18.32 10.05 -0.11
CA GLU A 178 -19.70 9.60 -0.37
C GLU A 178 -20.49 9.35 0.93
N ILE A 179 -19.86 8.86 1.98
CA ILE A 179 -20.54 8.51 3.25
C ILE A 179 -20.71 9.74 4.16
N TYR A 180 -19.72 10.64 4.18
CA TYR A 180 -19.62 11.72 5.16
C TYR A 180 -19.58 13.11 4.52
N GLN A 181 -20.05 13.27 3.27
CA GLN A 181 -19.93 14.52 2.50
C GLN A 181 -20.36 15.76 3.30
N ASP A 182 -21.43 15.65 4.07
CA ASP A 182 -22.02 16.71 4.90
C ASP A 182 -21.12 17.16 6.05
N LYS A 183 -20.32 16.25 6.60
CA LYS A 183 -19.44 16.50 7.76
C LYS A 183 -17.97 16.66 7.39
N LEU A 184 -17.52 16.00 6.33
CA LEU A 184 -16.12 15.93 5.92
C LEU A 184 -15.52 17.31 5.64
N TYR A 185 -16.38 18.24 5.21
CA TYR A 185 -16.01 19.57 4.77
C TYR A 185 -16.44 20.69 5.74
N GLU A 186 -17.02 20.34 6.89
CA GLU A 186 -17.53 21.31 7.86
C GLU A 186 -16.41 22.01 8.65
N TYR A 187 -15.29 21.31 8.89
CA TYR A 187 -14.18 21.80 9.72
C TYR A 187 -12.86 21.83 8.96
N LEU A 188 -12.06 22.86 9.24
CA LEU A 188 -10.68 23.00 8.82
C LEU A 188 -9.75 22.71 9.99
N TYR A 189 -8.60 22.11 9.69
CA TYR A 189 -7.59 21.69 10.65
C TYR A 189 -6.22 22.29 10.32
N HIS A 190 -5.50 22.69 11.36
CA HIS A 190 -4.15 23.25 11.29
C HIS A 190 -3.24 22.62 12.36
N ILE A 191 -1.97 22.39 12.04
CA ILE A 191 -0.98 21.91 13.01
C ILE A 191 -0.03 23.06 13.34
N THR A 192 0.20 23.29 14.64
CA THR A 192 1.15 24.30 15.15
C THR A 192 1.89 23.77 16.36
N THR A 193 2.96 24.47 16.74
CA THR A 193 3.69 24.17 17.98
C THR A 193 2.94 24.67 19.21
N ILE A 194 3.13 24.00 20.34
CA ILE A 194 2.56 24.47 21.62
C ILE A 194 3.08 25.86 22.00
N ARG A 195 4.31 26.20 21.58
CA ARG A 195 4.91 27.51 21.80
C ARG A 195 4.17 28.61 21.03
N GLU A 196 3.93 28.41 19.74
CA GLU A 196 3.15 29.34 18.91
C GLU A 196 1.72 29.49 19.46
N TRP A 197 1.09 28.38 19.83
CA TRP A 197 -0.24 28.40 20.44
C TRP A 197 -0.26 29.21 21.74
N ASN A 198 0.66 28.96 22.67
CA ASN A 198 0.70 29.64 23.96
C ASN A 198 1.06 31.14 23.85
N ASN A 199 1.76 31.55 22.80
CA ASN A 199 2.06 32.96 22.53
C ASN A 199 0.85 33.73 21.98
N THR A 200 -0.26 33.04 21.71
CA THR A 200 -1.48 33.62 21.16
C THR A 200 -2.39 34.15 22.27
N GLN A 201 -2.80 35.42 22.19
CA GLN A 201 -3.65 36.04 23.23
C GLN A 201 -5.15 35.98 22.91
N ASN A 202 -5.55 36.55 21.77
CA ASN A 202 -6.97 36.76 21.41
C ASN A 202 -7.35 36.15 20.06
N SER A 203 -6.36 35.96 19.18
CA SER A 203 -6.57 35.49 17.82
C SER A 203 -5.32 34.83 17.27
N TYR A 204 -5.48 33.73 16.55
CA TYR A 204 -4.39 32.92 16.02
C TYR A 204 -4.13 33.21 14.52
N SER A 205 -2.86 33.31 14.14
CA SER A 205 -2.40 33.26 12.74
C SER A 205 -0.98 32.74 12.72
N ALA A 206 -0.68 31.85 11.77
CA ALA A 206 0.65 31.28 11.63
C ALA A 206 1.51 31.94 10.52
N GLU A 207 0.91 32.83 9.72
CA GLU A 207 1.57 33.62 8.64
C GLU A 207 2.58 32.85 7.76
N PHE A 208 2.31 31.57 7.44
CA PHE A 208 3.16 30.80 6.52
C PHE A 208 3.09 31.39 5.12
N GLU A 209 4.22 31.36 4.41
CA GLU A 209 4.31 31.76 3.01
C GLU A 209 4.42 30.53 2.10
N ILE A 210 3.45 30.34 1.21
CA ILE A 210 3.44 29.28 0.20
C ILE A 210 3.21 29.95 -1.16
N ASP A 211 4.13 29.78 -2.10
CA ASP A 211 4.10 30.39 -3.44
C ASP A 211 3.85 31.91 -3.42
N GLY A 212 4.51 32.62 -2.48
CA GLY A 212 4.38 34.07 -2.32
C GLY A 212 3.07 34.53 -1.67
N LYS A 213 2.23 33.60 -1.21
CA LYS A 213 0.98 33.90 -0.51
C LYS A 213 1.13 33.61 0.97
N LYS A 214 0.64 34.53 1.82
CA LYS A 214 0.71 34.39 3.27
C LYS A 214 -0.61 33.99 3.91
N GLY A 215 -0.56 33.11 4.90
CA GLY A 215 -1.71 32.78 5.73
C GLY A 215 -1.49 31.57 6.63
N THR A 216 -2.57 31.14 7.29
CA THR A 216 -2.60 29.92 8.09
C THR A 216 -3.05 28.77 7.19
N PRO A 217 -2.16 27.82 6.87
CA PRO A 217 -2.49 26.73 5.98
C PRO A 217 -3.31 25.69 6.75
N CYS A 218 -4.45 25.30 6.20
CA CYS A 218 -5.37 24.33 6.76
C CYS A 218 -5.75 23.25 5.75
N SER A 219 -6.18 22.09 6.27
CA SER A 219 -6.76 20.98 5.49
C SER A 219 -8.09 20.56 6.08
N TYR A 220 -8.78 19.69 5.34
CA TYR A 220 -9.74 18.78 5.96
C TYR A 220 -9.04 17.67 6.74
N GLU A 221 -9.75 17.06 7.70
CA GLU A 221 -9.21 16.03 8.59
C GLU A 221 -8.52 14.89 7.83
N PHE A 222 -9.13 14.41 6.74
CA PHE A 222 -8.62 13.30 5.94
C PHE A 222 -7.31 13.60 5.19
N GLN A 223 -6.92 14.87 5.09
CA GLN A 223 -5.69 15.29 4.41
C GLN A 223 -4.60 15.72 5.40
N ILE A 224 -4.87 15.69 6.71
CA ILE A 224 -3.90 16.17 7.72
C ILE A 224 -2.61 15.34 7.74
N ASN A 225 -2.64 14.09 7.27
CA ASN A 225 -1.42 13.28 7.12
C ASN A 225 -0.49 13.86 6.04
N ASN A 226 -1.07 14.42 4.97
CA ASN A 226 -0.32 15.05 3.90
C ASN A 226 0.36 16.35 4.36
N TYR A 227 -0.09 16.95 5.47
CA TYR A 227 0.57 18.09 6.11
C TYR A 227 1.93 17.74 6.71
N ILE A 228 2.06 16.54 7.26
CA ILE A 228 3.25 16.13 8.05
C ILE A 228 4.35 15.58 7.14
N ASP A 229 3.96 14.86 6.09
CA ASP A 229 4.92 14.28 5.15
C ASP A 229 5.57 15.30 4.21
N ARG A 230 5.12 16.57 4.25
CA ARG A 230 5.54 17.60 3.29
C ARG A 230 6.38 18.70 3.93
N PRO A 231 7.49 19.11 3.30
CA PRO A 231 8.37 20.17 3.79
C PRO A 231 7.76 21.58 3.73
N LEU A 232 6.48 21.73 3.35
CA LEU A 232 5.75 23.00 3.38
C LEU A 232 5.75 23.66 4.76
N MET A 233 5.85 22.85 5.82
CA MET A 233 5.98 23.30 7.18
C MET A 233 7.33 22.87 7.71
N THR A 234 8.31 23.78 7.74
CA THR A 234 9.54 23.64 8.53
C THR A 234 9.25 23.74 10.03
N ILE A 235 8.21 23.07 10.52
CA ILE A 235 8.04 22.86 11.95
C ILE A 235 9.09 21.81 12.30
N ASN A 236 10.04 22.16 13.16
CA ASN A 236 11.03 21.20 13.66
C ASN A 236 10.34 20.22 14.63
N MET A 237 9.62 19.24 14.08
CA MET A 237 8.73 18.34 14.82
C MET A 237 9.48 17.35 15.71
N GLU A 238 10.79 17.19 15.52
CA GLU A 238 11.59 16.15 16.19
C GLU A 238 11.81 16.41 17.69
N SER A 239 11.49 17.60 18.20
CA SER A 239 11.71 17.93 19.63
C SER A 239 10.61 18.76 20.30
N GLU A 240 9.66 19.31 19.54
CA GLU A 240 8.64 20.21 20.06
C GLU A 240 7.26 19.55 20.10
N LYS A 241 6.54 19.73 21.21
CA LYS A 241 5.13 19.33 21.30
C LYS A 241 4.31 20.17 20.35
N ILE A 242 3.41 19.51 19.62
CA ILE A 242 2.48 20.14 18.70
C ILE A 242 1.04 20.00 19.18
N ILE A 243 0.15 20.74 18.53
CA ILE A 243 -1.29 20.72 18.76
C ILE A 243 -2.02 20.81 17.42
N ILE A 244 -3.16 20.13 17.31
CA ILE A 244 -4.07 20.26 16.18
C ILE A 244 -5.13 21.28 16.56
N LEU A 245 -5.26 22.34 15.77
CA LEU A 245 -6.33 23.32 15.86
C LEU A 245 -7.42 22.97 14.85
N SER A 246 -8.67 23.20 15.22
CA SER A 246 -9.83 22.96 14.39
C SER A 246 -10.87 24.07 14.54
N PHE A 247 -11.53 24.43 13.46
CA PHE A 247 -12.58 25.46 13.44
C PHE A 247 -13.52 25.25 12.25
N LYS A 248 -14.76 25.74 12.36
CA LYS A 248 -15.74 25.62 11.29
C LYS A 248 -15.30 26.39 10.05
N LYS A 249 -15.44 25.79 8.87
CA LYS A 249 -15.07 26.40 7.60
C LYS A 249 -15.82 27.72 7.34
N ASP A 250 -17.11 27.76 7.68
CA ASP A 250 -17.97 28.94 7.47
C ASP A 250 -17.52 30.15 8.30
N GLU A 251 -16.81 29.94 9.42
CA GLU A 251 -16.30 31.01 10.27
C GLU A 251 -15.16 31.81 9.62
N VAL A 252 -14.56 31.26 8.57
CA VAL A 252 -13.49 31.88 7.76
C VAL A 252 -13.90 31.99 6.29
N GLU A 253 -15.19 31.88 5.98
CA GLU A 253 -15.67 31.99 4.60
C GLU A 253 -15.28 33.33 3.98
N GLY A 254 -14.80 33.29 2.73
CA GLY A 254 -14.25 34.46 2.03
C GLY A 254 -12.87 34.93 2.53
N GLN A 255 -12.33 34.31 3.59
CA GLN A 255 -11.02 34.65 4.15
C GLN A 255 -9.95 33.59 3.84
N TYR A 256 -10.16 32.71 2.86
CA TYR A 256 -9.15 31.74 2.46
C TYR A 256 -8.97 31.69 0.96
N GLU A 257 -7.81 31.23 0.53
CA GLU A 257 -7.56 30.81 -0.85
C GLU A 257 -7.26 29.32 -0.89
N MET A 258 -7.78 28.62 -1.91
CA MET A 258 -7.32 27.27 -2.18
C MET A 258 -5.97 27.31 -2.88
N ILE A 259 -5.04 26.50 -2.41
CA ILE A 259 -3.73 26.28 -3.04
C ILE A 259 -3.62 24.80 -3.38
N ASN A 260 -3.07 24.48 -4.55
CA ASN A 260 -2.75 23.12 -4.93
C ASN A 260 -1.25 22.92 -4.75
N VAL A 261 -0.87 22.05 -3.83
CA VAL A 261 0.53 21.62 -3.70
C VAL A 261 0.59 20.18 -4.14
N GLU A 262 1.38 19.85 -5.16
CA GLU A 262 1.62 18.47 -5.63
C GLU A 262 0.35 17.62 -5.75
N GLY A 263 -0.74 18.20 -6.25
CA GLY A 263 -2.02 17.50 -6.46
C GLY A 263 -2.99 17.53 -5.28
N ASP A 264 -2.58 17.98 -4.09
CA ASP A 264 -3.45 18.14 -2.93
C ASP A 264 -3.93 19.58 -2.78
N ASN A 265 -5.22 19.75 -2.49
CA ASN A 265 -5.82 21.05 -2.23
C ASN A 265 -5.76 21.37 -0.72
N PHE A 266 -5.19 22.54 -0.40
CA PHE A 266 -5.12 23.11 0.93
C PHE A 266 -5.82 24.47 0.97
N PHE A 267 -6.14 24.95 2.17
CA PHE A 267 -6.75 26.24 2.40
C PHE A 267 -5.74 27.16 3.07
N LEU A 268 -5.37 28.26 2.44
CA LEU A 268 -4.56 29.29 3.07
C LEU A 268 -5.50 30.36 3.64
N VAL A 269 -5.81 30.25 4.93
CA VAL A 269 -6.67 31.19 5.65
C VAL A 269 -5.90 32.49 5.92
N LYS A 270 -6.37 33.58 5.36
CA LYS A 270 -5.82 34.93 5.50
C LYS A 270 -6.33 35.58 6.78
N GLY A 271 -5.45 36.35 7.42
CA GLY A 271 -5.80 37.08 8.65
C GLY A 271 -5.78 36.19 9.88
N VAL A 272 -6.56 36.59 10.89
CA VAL A 272 -6.54 35.98 12.22
C VAL A 272 -7.84 35.25 12.53
N ILE A 273 -7.74 34.10 13.21
CA ILE A 273 -8.87 33.29 13.65
C ILE A 273 -9.10 33.55 15.14
N SER A 274 -10.32 33.95 15.53
CA SER A 274 -10.60 34.22 16.95
C SER A 274 -10.52 32.95 17.79
N LEU A 275 -9.85 33.02 18.95
CA LEU A 275 -9.59 31.84 19.78
C LEU A 275 -10.86 31.13 20.26
N ASN A 276 -11.96 31.87 20.47
CA ASN A 276 -13.24 31.28 20.89
C ASN A 276 -13.89 30.40 19.81
N LYS A 277 -13.41 30.45 18.57
CA LYS A 277 -13.86 29.61 17.45
C LYS A 277 -12.97 28.39 17.23
N ILE A 278 -11.85 28.30 17.94
CA ILE A 278 -10.86 27.23 17.79
C ILE A 278 -11.10 26.17 18.87
N THR A 279 -11.17 24.91 18.44
CA THR A 279 -11.02 23.76 19.33
C THR A 279 -9.64 23.14 19.09
N SER A 280 -8.92 22.83 20.15
CA SER A 280 -7.58 22.24 20.05
C SER A 280 -7.55 20.80 20.55
N SER A 281 -6.63 20.00 20.02
CA SER A 281 -6.29 18.70 20.60
C SER A 281 -5.55 18.86 21.92
N GLU A 282 -5.31 17.75 22.61
CA GLU A 282 -4.24 17.69 23.61
C GLU A 282 -2.86 17.83 22.93
N PRO A 283 -1.84 18.41 23.61
CA PRO A 283 -0.49 18.48 23.08
C PRO A 283 0.16 17.10 22.95
N PHE A 284 0.88 16.85 21.86
CA PHE A 284 1.51 15.55 21.59
C PHE A 284 2.84 15.70 20.83
N CYS A 285 3.62 14.62 20.76
CA CYS A 285 4.80 14.51 19.91
C CYS A 285 4.47 13.53 18.77
N ILE A 286 4.96 13.79 17.56
CA ILE A 286 4.82 12.83 16.45
C ILE A 286 5.98 11.85 16.52
N SER A 287 5.70 10.63 16.98
CA SER A 287 6.58 9.48 16.80
C SER A 287 6.01 8.54 15.73
N HIS A 288 4.67 8.47 15.63
CA HIS A 288 3.92 7.61 14.74
C HIS A 288 2.66 8.33 14.23
N PHE A 289 2.13 7.92 13.07
CA PHE A 289 0.86 8.46 12.56
C PHE A 289 -0.34 8.22 13.51
N SER A 290 -0.26 7.19 14.36
CA SER A 290 -1.25 6.94 15.40
C SER A 290 -1.38 8.10 16.40
N ASP A 291 -0.33 8.92 16.56
CA ASP A 291 -0.34 10.04 17.50
C ASP A 291 -1.28 11.15 17.02
N ILE A 292 -1.35 11.38 15.70
CA ILE A 292 -2.30 12.30 15.07
C ILE A 292 -3.73 11.81 15.28
N LYS A 293 -3.98 10.51 15.08
CA LYS A 293 -5.29 9.89 15.33
C LYS A 293 -5.72 10.07 16.78
N ASN A 294 -4.82 9.86 17.73
CA ASN A 294 -5.09 10.06 19.16
C ASN A 294 -5.40 11.53 19.47
N ALA A 295 -4.66 12.46 18.89
CA ALA A 295 -4.91 13.89 19.03
C ALA A 295 -6.25 14.32 18.41
N LEU A 296 -6.59 13.86 17.21
CA LEU A 296 -7.90 14.10 16.60
C LEU A 296 -9.03 13.50 17.42
N SER A 297 -8.82 12.36 18.07
CA SER A 297 -9.82 11.72 18.94
C SER A 297 -10.20 12.58 20.15
N SER A 298 -9.35 13.53 20.56
CA SER A 298 -9.68 14.48 21.64
C SER A 298 -10.51 15.68 21.16
N ILE A 299 -10.63 15.90 19.85
CA ILE A 299 -11.46 16.96 19.26
C ILE A 299 -12.85 16.39 19.00
N LYS A 300 -13.83 16.72 19.86
CA LYS A 300 -15.18 16.12 19.88
C LYS A 300 -15.93 16.13 18.54
N HIS A 301 -15.70 17.12 17.69
CA HIS A 301 -16.39 17.23 16.39
C HIS A 301 -15.63 16.54 15.26
N SER A 302 -14.41 16.06 15.49
CA SER A 302 -13.64 15.34 14.48
C SER A 302 -14.35 14.05 14.10
N LEU A 303 -14.22 13.66 12.84
CA LEU A 303 -14.74 12.40 12.35
C LEU A 303 -14.00 11.22 13.01
N THR A 304 -12.72 11.39 13.34
CA THR A 304 -11.93 10.42 14.11
C THR A 304 -12.53 10.16 15.49
N SER A 305 -12.93 11.22 16.22
CA SER A 305 -13.60 11.06 17.52
C SER A 305 -14.98 10.40 17.40
N GLN A 306 -15.60 10.50 16.22
CA GLN A 306 -16.86 9.83 15.86
C GLN A 306 -16.66 8.40 15.35
N GLY A 307 -15.43 7.88 15.36
CA GLY A 307 -15.11 6.50 14.99
C GLY A 307 -14.81 6.28 13.50
N VAL A 308 -14.63 7.33 12.72
CA VAL A 308 -14.20 7.24 11.31
C VAL A 308 -12.69 7.13 11.26
N ASN A 309 -12.12 6.14 10.57
CA ASN A 309 -10.68 6.12 10.30
C ASN A 309 -10.39 6.50 8.84
N PHE A 310 -9.36 7.32 8.67
CA PHE A 310 -8.85 7.69 7.36
C PHE A 310 -7.56 6.93 7.03
N ALA A 311 -7.26 6.81 5.73
CA ALA A 311 -6.04 6.14 5.27
C ALA A 311 -4.78 6.81 5.86
N GLY A 312 -3.80 6.00 6.25
CA GLY A 312 -2.55 6.46 6.85
C GLY A 312 -2.52 6.49 8.38
N TYR A 313 -3.64 6.32 9.07
CA TYR A 313 -3.66 6.18 10.55
C TYR A 313 -3.43 4.76 11.07
N GLU A 314 -3.19 3.80 10.17
CA GLU A 314 -2.91 2.41 10.52
C GLU A 314 -1.46 2.28 11.04
N PRO A 315 -1.21 1.48 12.10
CA PRO A 315 0.15 1.17 12.51
C PRO A 315 0.87 0.45 11.35
N LYS A 316 2.04 0.97 10.95
CA LYS A 316 2.91 0.30 9.96
C LYS A 316 3.51 -0.99 10.53
#